data_AF-A0A1G3T703-F1
#
_entry.id   AF-A0A1G3T703-F1
#
_cell.length_a   1.000
_cell.length_b   1.000
_cell.length_c   1.000
_cell.angle_alpha   90.00
_cell.angle_beta   90.00
_cell.angle_gamma   90.00
#
_symmetry.space_group_name_H-M   'P 1'
#
loop_
_entity.id
_entity.type
_entity.pdbx_description
1 polymer ?
#
loop_
_entity_poly.entity_id
_entity_poly.type
_entity_poly.pdbx_seq_one_letter_code
_entity_poly.pdbx_strand_id
1 'polypeptide(L)'
;MEVSAHTAAKTDTPQKSTYREENYQPMSFNEMMINFYHTTGISALIEPKKGVLTSHGEPMSDFHQTWGRLIMFLVTFVLFYLAIAKGFEPLLLLPIAFGGLLANVPIANMAGPDGLLGIIYHMGIANGLFPLLIFMGVGAMTDFGPLLANPRLALLGGAAQFGIFGTLVGAYALSQYTTIFDFTLQQSAAISIIGGADGPTSIFIASTLAPELLGAIAVASYSYMALVPIIQPPIMRALTTPEERKIRMRTLRHVTKLEKLLFPILVLMLIIFILPDAAPLVGAFALGNFFKETGVVDRLSDTMQHALINIVTIFLGLAV
;
A
#
# COMPACT_ATOMS: atom_id res chain seq x y z
N MET A 1 11.96 37.73 -74.68
CA MET A 1 10.74 38.30 -75.27
C MET A 1 9.61 37.37 -74.84
N GLU A 2 8.73 37.88 -73.96
CA GLU A 2 7.34 37.47 -73.70
C GLU A 2 7.00 35.96 -73.54
N VAL A 3 6.64 35.47 -72.34
CA VAL A 3 5.36 35.58 -71.58
C VAL A 3 4.42 34.38 -71.83
N SER A 4 3.87 33.87 -70.71
CA SER A 4 2.76 32.91 -70.54
C SER A 4 3.08 31.42 -70.72
N ALA A 5 2.61 30.49 -69.89
CA ALA A 5 1.83 30.53 -68.65
C ALA A 5 1.94 29.13 -68.00
N HIS A 6 2.07 29.03 -66.68
CA HIS A 6 1.42 27.94 -65.94
C HIS A 6 1.17 28.36 -64.49
N THR A 7 -0.11 28.26 -64.15
CA THR A 7 -0.81 28.62 -62.93
C THR A 7 -0.26 27.85 -61.72
N ALA A 8 0.36 28.55 -60.77
CA ALA A 8 0.69 28.00 -59.47
C ALA A 8 -0.51 28.16 -58.52
N ALA A 9 -1.02 27.04 -58.04
CA ALA A 9 -2.10 26.96 -57.06
C ALA A 9 -1.69 27.66 -55.75
N LYS A 10 -2.57 28.51 -55.23
CA LYS A 10 -2.50 29.04 -53.86
C LYS A 10 -2.80 27.90 -52.89
N THR A 11 -1.79 27.46 -52.14
CA THR A 11 -1.98 26.68 -50.92
C THR A 11 -1.95 27.65 -49.74
N ASP A 12 -3.15 28.09 -49.33
CA ASP A 12 -3.36 28.80 -48.06
C ASP A 12 -2.97 27.88 -46.90
N THR A 13 -1.84 28.17 -46.26
CA THR A 13 -1.45 27.53 -45.00
C THR A 13 -1.80 28.52 -43.89
N PRO A 14 -2.79 28.25 -43.01
CA PRO A 14 -3.05 29.16 -41.91
C PRO A 14 -1.93 29.03 -40.87
N GLN A 15 -1.15 30.10 -40.70
CA GLN A 15 -0.27 30.28 -39.54
C GLN A 15 -1.12 30.16 -38.26
N LYS A 16 -0.96 29.07 -37.51
CA LYS A 16 -1.48 28.97 -36.15
C LYS A 16 -0.73 29.96 -35.26
N SER A 17 -1.41 31.03 -34.88
CA SER A 17 -0.97 31.97 -33.85
C SER A 17 -0.85 31.25 -32.49
N THR A 18 0.26 31.49 -31.78
CA THR A 18 0.56 30.94 -30.45
C THR A 18 -0.08 31.72 -29.29
N TYR A 19 -1.02 32.62 -29.58
CA TYR A 19 -1.71 33.40 -28.56
C TYR A 19 -3.07 32.76 -28.25
N ARG A 20 -3.22 32.18 -27.06
CA ARG A 20 -4.53 31.92 -26.47
C ARG A 20 -5.14 33.28 -26.16
N GLU A 21 -6.25 33.64 -26.81
CA GLU A 21 -7.08 34.76 -26.36
C GLU A 21 -7.67 34.40 -24.99
N GLU A 22 -7.05 34.89 -23.92
CA GLU A 22 -7.69 34.93 -22.61
C GLU A 22 -8.72 36.06 -22.62
N ASN A 23 -9.99 35.68 -22.77
CA ASN A 23 -11.13 36.57 -22.54
C ASN A 23 -11.19 36.94 -21.05
N TYR A 24 -10.32 37.85 -20.59
CA TYR A 24 -10.39 38.41 -19.25
C TYR A 24 -11.50 39.48 -19.21
N GLN A 25 -12.66 39.08 -18.69
CA GLN A 25 -13.74 40.01 -18.38
C GLN A 25 -13.41 40.71 -17.04
N PRO A 26 -13.41 42.04 -16.95
CA PRO A 26 -13.21 42.74 -15.68
C PRO A 26 -14.38 42.43 -14.73
N MET A 27 -14.12 41.61 -13.71
CA MET A 27 -15.11 41.25 -12.69
C MET A 27 -15.12 42.28 -11.56
N SER A 28 -16.29 42.55 -10.97
CA SER A 28 -16.35 43.39 -9.76
C SER A 28 -15.73 42.67 -8.56
N PHE A 29 -15.26 43.42 -7.55
CA PHE A 29 -14.63 42.85 -6.35
C PHE A 29 -15.54 41.83 -5.64
N ASN A 30 -16.85 42.07 -5.62
CA ASN A 30 -17.82 41.14 -5.04
C ASN A 30 -17.95 39.85 -5.86
N GLU A 31 -17.95 39.93 -7.19
CA GLU A 31 -17.96 38.75 -8.07
C GLU A 31 -16.65 37.97 -7.98
N MET A 32 -15.51 38.66 -7.83
CA MET A 32 -14.22 38.03 -7.60
C MET A 32 -14.19 37.29 -6.26
N MET A 33 -14.74 37.87 -5.20
CA MET A 33 -14.83 37.22 -3.88
C MET A 33 -15.79 36.02 -3.87
N ILE A 34 -16.93 36.10 -4.57
CA ILE A 34 -17.87 34.98 -4.71
C ILE A 34 -17.25 33.86 -5.54
N ASN A 35 -16.60 34.19 -6.66
CA ASN A 35 -15.88 33.20 -7.49
C ASN A 35 -14.70 32.57 -6.73
N PHE A 36 -14.01 33.34 -5.88
CA PHE A 36 -12.97 32.83 -5.00
C PHE A 36 -13.56 31.85 -3.97
N TYR A 37 -14.69 32.19 -3.35
CA TYR A 37 -15.41 31.29 -2.45
C TYR A 37 -15.80 29.97 -3.15
N HIS A 38 -16.35 30.01 -4.37
CA HIS A 38 -16.71 28.82 -5.14
C HIS A 38 -15.52 27.98 -5.67
N THR A 39 -14.31 28.55 -5.65
CA THR A 39 -13.06 27.83 -5.94
C THR A 39 -12.37 27.32 -4.68
N THR A 40 -12.83 27.70 -3.48
CA THR A 40 -12.31 27.16 -2.23
C THR A 40 -12.82 25.75 -1.94
N GLY A 41 -12.00 24.95 -1.26
CA GLY A 41 -12.38 23.61 -0.79
C GLY A 41 -13.56 23.63 0.19
N ILE A 42 -13.82 24.75 0.87
CA ILE A 42 -14.94 24.92 1.80
C ILE A 42 -16.27 24.92 1.04
N SER A 43 -16.36 25.62 -0.10
CA SER A 43 -17.55 25.59 -0.95
C SER A 43 -17.80 24.18 -1.50
N ALA A 44 -16.76 23.47 -1.94
CA ALA A 44 -16.91 22.10 -2.44
C ALA A 44 -17.23 21.03 -1.38
N LEU A 45 -17.10 21.34 -0.09
CA LEU A 45 -17.53 20.48 1.02
C LEU A 45 -19.00 20.69 1.40
N ILE A 46 -19.56 21.85 1.08
CA ILE A 46 -20.92 22.26 1.49
C ILE A 46 -21.90 22.17 0.30
N GLU A 47 -21.42 22.45 -0.92
CA GLU A 47 -22.20 22.41 -2.15
C GLU A 47 -21.74 21.23 -3.02
N PRO A 48 -22.44 20.07 -2.97
CA PRO A 48 -22.11 18.95 -3.83
C PRO A 48 -22.34 19.32 -5.30
N LYS A 49 -21.37 19.01 -6.17
CA LYS A 49 -21.44 19.27 -7.61
C LYS A 49 -21.81 17.99 -8.34
N LYS A 50 -22.74 18.08 -9.29
CA LYS A 50 -23.12 16.93 -10.13
C LYS A 50 -21.98 16.59 -11.11
N GLY A 51 -21.56 15.32 -11.15
CA GLY A 51 -20.56 14.81 -12.09
C GLY A 51 -19.12 14.74 -11.57
N VAL A 52 -18.88 14.92 -10.26
CA VAL A 52 -17.57 14.64 -9.66
C VAL A 52 -17.35 13.13 -9.68
N LEU A 53 -16.26 12.68 -10.29
CA LEU A 53 -15.90 11.25 -10.35
C LEU A 53 -15.01 10.87 -9.16
N THR A 54 -15.13 9.63 -8.69
CA THR A 54 -14.20 9.00 -7.76
C THR A 54 -12.88 8.69 -8.47
N SER A 55 -11.85 8.30 -7.71
CA SER A 55 -10.56 7.84 -8.25
C SER A 55 -10.68 6.67 -9.24
N HIS A 56 -11.80 5.93 -9.21
CA HIS A 56 -12.08 4.82 -10.11
C HIS A 56 -13.00 5.19 -11.29
N GLY A 57 -13.35 6.47 -11.45
CA GLY A 57 -14.18 6.94 -12.57
C GLY A 57 -15.69 6.81 -12.36
N GLU A 58 -16.15 6.45 -11.16
CA GLU A 58 -17.58 6.36 -10.82
C GLU A 58 -18.14 7.69 -10.31
N PRO A 59 -19.41 8.05 -10.61
CA PRO A 59 -20.01 9.28 -10.11
C PRO A 59 -20.13 9.27 -8.59
N MET A 60 -19.56 10.29 -7.95
CA MET A 60 -19.49 10.40 -6.51
C MET A 60 -20.82 10.90 -5.94
N SER A 61 -21.45 10.10 -5.07
CA SER A 61 -22.69 10.44 -4.36
C SER A 61 -22.54 11.73 -3.54
N ASP A 62 -23.63 12.48 -3.38
CA ASP A 62 -23.69 13.70 -2.56
C ASP A 62 -23.19 13.45 -1.12
N PHE A 63 -23.45 12.24 -0.59
CA PHE A 63 -22.92 11.80 0.70
C PHE A 63 -21.39 11.71 0.69
N HIS A 64 -20.78 11.09 -0.33
CA HIS A 64 -19.33 10.96 -0.45
C HIS A 64 -18.65 12.32 -0.66
N GLN A 65 -19.31 13.26 -1.35
CA GLN A 65 -18.80 14.62 -1.58
C GLN A 65 -18.74 15.49 -0.32
N THR A 66 -19.68 15.29 0.60
CA THR A 66 -19.85 16.14 1.78
C THR A 66 -19.46 15.38 3.06
N TRP A 67 -20.38 14.59 3.61
CA TRP A 67 -20.22 13.87 4.87
C TRP A 67 -19.14 12.79 4.84
N GLY A 68 -18.99 12.07 3.72
CA GLY A 68 -17.97 11.05 3.55
C GLY A 68 -16.56 11.61 3.71
N ARG A 69 -16.26 12.75 3.06
CA ARG A 69 -14.97 13.44 3.22
C ARG A 69 -14.75 13.93 4.64
N LEU A 70 -15.79 14.45 5.31
CA LEU A 70 -15.68 14.88 6.71
C LEU A 70 -15.33 13.70 7.64
N ILE A 71 -15.96 12.55 7.44
CA ILE A 71 -15.63 11.31 8.16
C ILE A 71 -14.19 10.89 7.88
N MET A 72 -13.75 10.93 6.62
CA MET A 72 -12.37 10.59 6.25
C MET A 72 -11.34 11.54 6.86
N PHE A 73 -11.65 12.83 6.99
CA PHE A 73 -10.79 13.75 7.75
C PHE A 73 -10.71 13.35 9.22
N LEU A 74 -11.83 13.01 9.85
CA LEU A 74 -11.79 12.52 11.23
C LEU A 74 -10.96 11.24 11.36
N VAL A 75 -11.13 10.28 10.45
CA VAL A 75 -10.34 9.04 10.43
C VAL A 75 -8.86 9.33 10.25
N THR A 76 -8.47 10.18 9.30
CA THR A 76 -7.05 10.54 9.08
C THR A 76 -6.44 11.24 10.28
N PHE A 77 -7.17 12.11 10.99
CA PHE A 77 -6.71 12.68 12.26
C PHE A 77 -6.59 11.63 13.38
N VAL A 78 -7.47 10.64 13.43
CA VAL A 78 -7.31 9.49 14.34
C VAL A 78 -6.05 8.68 13.99
N LEU A 79 -5.77 8.45 12.71
CA LEU A 79 -4.55 7.76 12.27
C LEU A 79 -3.29 8.57 12.64
N PHE A 80 -3.31 9.89 12.46
CA PHE A 80 -2.22 10.77 12.94
C PHE A 80 -2.02 10.66 14.45
N TYR A 81 -3.11 10.65 15.23
CA TYR A 81 -3.04 10.48 16.67
C TYR A 81 -2.44 9.11 17.05
N LEU A 82 -2.87 8.03 16.41
CA LEU A 82 -2.33 6.69 16.66
C LEU A 82 -0.84 6.59 16.30
N ALA A 83 -0.44 7.12 15.15
CA ALA A 83 0.96 7.11 14.72
C ALA A 83 1.86 7.96 15.64
N ILE A 84 1.45 9.19 15.97
CA ILE A 84 2.29 10.16 16.69
C ILE A 84 2.22 9.96 18.20
N ALA A 85 1.00 9.95 18.77
CA ALA A 85 0.82 9.95 20.22
C ALA A 85 0.92 8.54 20.82
N LYS A 86 0.54 7.51 20.06
CA LYS A 86 0.58 6.11 20.51
C LYS A 86 1.73 5.30 19.91
N GLY A 87 2.43 5.82 18.89
CA GLY A 87 3.57 5.14 18.27
C GLY A 87 3.19 3.90 17.46
N PHE A 88 1.97 3.84 16.92
CA PHE A 88 1.51 2.69 16.14
C PHE A 88 2.13 2.75 14.74
N GLU A 89 3.06 1.83 14.45
CA GLU A 89 3.75 1.67 13.15
C GLU A 89 4.00 3.02 12.41
N PRO A 90 4.68 3.99 13.06
CA PRO A 90 4.67 5.37 12.61
C PRO A 90 5.35 5.56 11.25
N LEU A 91 6.27 4.67 10.87
CA LEU A 91 6.97 4.72 9.59
C LEU A 91 6.03 4.57 8.39
N LEU A 92 4.95 3.79 8.53
CA LEU A 92 3.99 3.52 7.47
C LEU A 92 2.65 4.21 7.71
N LEU A 93 2.15 4.19 8.96
CA LEU A 93 0.84 4.74 9.29
C LEU A 93 0.78 6.26 9.10
N LEU A 94 1.90 6.97 9.30
CA LEU A 94 1.97 8.41 9.13
C LEU A 94 1.89 8.84 7.66
N PRO A 95 2.68 8.29 6.73
CA PRO A 95 2.47 8.49 5.30
C PRO A 95 1.05 8.11 4.82
N ILE A 96 0.48 7.00 5.31
CA ILE A 96 -0.91 6.57 4.97
C ILE A 96 -1.93 7.61 5.43
N ALA A 97 -1.82 8.11 6.66
CA ALA A 97 -2.69 9.16 7.17
C ALA A 97 -2.60 10.44 6.33
N PHE A 98 -1.39 10.79 5.87
CA PHE A 98 -1.17 11.95 5.02
C PHE A 98 -1.67 11.76 3.59
N GLY A 99 -1.48 10.58 3.00
CA GLY A 99 -2.06 10.19 1.71
C GLY A 99 -3.59 10.26 1.75
N GLY A 100 -4.19 9.70 2.81
CA GLY A 100 -5.63 9.80 3.05
C GLY A 100 -6.13 11.24 3.19
N LEU A 101 -5.38 12.12 3.86
CA LEU A 101 -5.71 13.54 3.96
C LEU A 101 -5.70 14.20 2.56
N LEU A 102 -4.64 13.97 1.78
CA LEU A 102 -4.48 14.50 0.43
C LEU A 102 -5.54 13.98 -0.56
N ALA A 103 -5.90 12.70 -0.46
CA ALA A 103 -6.91 12.06 -1.31
C ALA A 103 -8.30 12.67 -1.11
N ASN A 104 -8.58 13.21 0.09
CA ASN A 104 -9.87 13.79 0.45
C ASN A 104 -9.94 15.31 0.26
N VAL A 105 -8.85 15.97 -0.21
CA VAL A 105 -8.87 17.41 -0.50
C VAL A 105 -9.86 17.69 -1.63
N PRO A 106 -10.92 18.51 -1.39
CA PRO A 106 -11.89 18.85 -2.43
C PRO A 106 -11.24 19.59 -3.60
N ILE A 107 -11.77 19.42 -4.80
CA ILE A 107 -11.39 20.14 -6.04
C ILE A 107 -10.00 19.74 -6.59
N ALA A 108 -9.02 19.44 -5.74
CA ALA A 108 -7.65 19.18 -6.15
C ALA A 108 -7.45 17.84 -6.93
N ASN A 109 -8.39 16.90 -6.81
CA ASN A 109 -8.37 15.59 -7.46
C ASN A 109 -7.00 14.87 -7.37
N MET A 110 -6.35 14.97 -6.21
CA MET A 110 -4.99 14.45 -5.99
C MET A 110 -4.90 12.93 -6.15
N ALA A 111 -6.02 12.23 -5.95
CA ALA A 111 -6.17 10.78 -6.11
C ALA A 111 -6.75 10.39 -7.48
N GLY A 112 -6.93 11.32 -8.41
CA GLY A 112 -7.29 10.99 -9.79
C GLY A 112 -6.10 10.38 -10.56
N PRO A 113 -6.31 9.84 -11.78
CA PRO A 113 -5.27 9.16 -12.55
C PRO A 113 -4.00 10.00 -12.80
N ASP A 114 -4.18 11.30 -13.05
CA ASP A 114 -3.09 12.26 -13.27
C ASP A 114 -2.70 13.05 -11.99
N GLY A 115 -3.37 12.77 -10.88
CA GLY A 115 -3.07 13.37 -9.58
C GLY A 115 -1.80 12.76 -8.98
N LEU A 116 -1.14 13.48 -8.06
CA LEU A 116 0.08 13.02 -7.41
C LEU A 116 -0.05 11.60 -6.85
N LEU A 117 -1.13 11.31 -6.13
CA LEU A 117 -1.34 10.00 -5.50
C LEU A 117 -1.65 8.92 -6.54
N GLY A 118 -2.41 9.25 -7.59
CA GLY A 118 -2.68 8.33 -8.70
C GLY A 118 -1.41 7.95 -9.47
N ILE A 119 -0.52 8.92 -9.73
CA ILE A 119 0.78 8.68 -10.37
C ILE A 119 1.62 7.73 -9.50
N ILE A 120 1.70 7.97 -8.19
CA ILE A 120 2.48 7.11 -7.28
C ILE A 120 1.85 5.71 -7.19
N TYR A 121 0.52 5.62 -7.15
CA TYR A 121 -0.21 4.34 -7.16
C TYR A 121 0.11 3.52 -8.41
N HIS A 122 0.02 4.13 -9.60
CA HIS A 122 0.33 3.47 -10.86
C HIS A 122 1.83 3.17 -11.05
N MET A 123 2.71 3.98 -10.44
CA MET A 123 4.15 3.75 -10.46
C MET A 123 4.54 2.46 -9.74
N GLY A 124 3.88 2.09 -8.63
CA GLY A 124 4.40 1.02 -7.79
C GLY A 124 3.42 0.11 -7.05
N ILE A 125 2.19 0.53 -6.76
CA ILE A 125 1.21 -0.37 -6.11
C ILE A 125 0.46 -1.18 -7.17
N ALA A 126 -0.06 -0.52 -8.21
CA ALA A 126 -0.86 -1.17 -9.26
C ALA A 126 -0.10 -2.29 -10.00
N ASN A 127 1.23 -2.16 -10.10
CA ASN A 127 2.11 -3.14 -10.75
C ASN A 127 2.85 -4.05 -9.74
N GLY A 128 2.61 -3.90 -8.44
CA GLY A 128 3.22 -4.69 -7.38
C GLY A 128 4.70 -4.38 -7.08
N LEU A 129 5.31 -3.37 -7.70
CA LEU A 129 6.73 -3.05 -7.53
C LEU A 129 7.09 -2.62 -6.11
N PHE A 130 6.30 -1.75 -5.47
CA PHE A 130 6.63 -1.23 -4.13
C PHE A 130 6.61 -2.31 -3.06
N PRO A 131 5.58 -3.18 -2.95
CA PRO A 131 5.63 -4.31 -2.03
C PRO A 131 6.86 -5.20 -2.24
N LEU A 132 7.23 -5.51 -3.49
CA LEU A 132 8.42 -6.33 -3.79
C LEU A 132 9.71 -5.67 -3.29
N LEU A 133 9.88 -4.36 -3.48
CA LEU A 133 11.04 -3.64 -2.97
C LEU A 133 11.07 -3.58 -1.45
N ILE A 134 9.92 -3.50 -0.78
CA ILE A 134 9.85 -3.63 0.69
C ILE A 134 10.28 -5.03 1.13
N PHE A 135 9.76 -6.10 0.50
CA PHE A 135 10.18 -7.48 0.78
C PHE A 135 11.68 -7.69 0.62
N MET A 136 12.25 -7.06 -0.40
CA MET A 136 13.68 -7.06 -0.65
C MET A 136 14.46 -6.43 0.51
N GLY A 137 14.02 -5.28 1.03
CA GLY A 137 14.61 -4.66 2.22
C GLY A 137 14.41 -5.48 3.50
N VAL A 138 13.22 -6.05 3.72
CA VAL A 138 12.92 -6.95 4.85
C VAL A 138 13.83 -8.20 4.82
N GLY A 139 14.05 -8.77 3.64
CA GLY A 139 15.00 -9.85 3.43
C GLY A 139 16.43 -9.49 3.84
N ALA A 140 16.88 -8.28 3.49
CA ALA A 140 18.19 -7.76 3.86
C ALA A 140 18.35 -7.50 5.37
N MET A 141 17.25 -7.24 6.09
CA MET A 141 17.26 -7.09 7.55
C MET A 141 17.18 -8.44 8.29
N THR A 142 16.54 -9.46 7.70
CA THR A 142 16.22 -10.73 8.37
C THR A 142 17.45 -11.58 8.68
N ASP A 143 17.58 -12.09 9.91
CA ASP A 143 18.61 -13.09 10.30
C ASP A 143 18.01 -14.49 10.39
N PHE A 144 18.50 -15.41 9.56
CA PHE A 144 18.08 -16.81 9.55
C PHE A 144 18.82 -17.70 10.55
N GLY A 145 19.81 -17.19 11.28
CA GLY A 145 20.54 -17.94 12.30
C GLY A 145 19.63 -18.68 13.28
N PRO A 146 18.65 -18.02 13.92
CA PRO A 146 17.72 -18.70 14.83
C PRO A 146 16.86 -19.79 14.18
N LEU A 147 16.36 -19.55 12.95
CA LEU A 147 15.53 -20.50 12.22
C LEU A 147 16.34 -21.73 11.79
N LEU A 148 17.53 -21.52 11.23
CA LEU A 148 18.45 -22.59 10.83
C LEU A 148 18.92 -23.39 12.04
N ALA A 149 19.17 -22.73 13.17
CA ALA A 149 19.61 -23.41 14.37
C ALA A 149 18.56 -24.38 14.94
N ASN A 150 17.27 -24.08 14.78
CA ASN A 150 16.18 -24.98 15.13
C ASN A 150 15.10 -25.00 14.04
N PRO A 151 15.25 -25.82 12.98
CA PRO A 151 14.35 -25.84 11.83
C PRO A 151 12.90 -26.21 12.19
N ARG A 152 12.67 -26.86 13.34
CA ARG A 152 11.31 -27.16 13.83
C ARG A 152 10.50 -25.90 14.08
N LEU A 153 11.14 -24.75 14.29
CA LEU A 153 10.47 -23.45 14.38
C LEU A 153 9.75 -23.06 13.08
N ALA A 154 10.17 -23.59 11.93
CA ALA A 154 9.47 -23.38 10.66
C ALA A 154 8.05 -23.96 10.68
N LEU A 155 7.82 -25.07 11.39
CA LEU A 155 6.49 -25.67 11.53
C LEU A 155 5.55 -24.79 12.36
N LEU A 156 6.08 -24.09 13.38
CA LEU A 156 5.32 -23.10 14.13
C LEU A 156 4.91 -21.93 13.22
N GLY A 157 5.82 -21.50 12.32
CA GLY A 157 5.51 -20.50 11.28
C GLY A 157 4.40 -20.97 10.34
N GLY A 158 4.43 -22.24 9.91
CA GLY A 158 3.35 -22.84 9.11
C GLY A 158 2.02 -22.87 9.85
N ALA A 159 2.02 -23.24 11.14
CA ALA A 159 0.82 -23.22 11.96
C ALA A 159 0.29 -21.80 12.22
N ALA A 160 1.16 -20.78 12.28
CA ALA A 160 0.73 -19.39 12.43
C ALA A 160 -0.14 -18.92 11.24
N GLN A 161 0.05 -19.49 10.05
CA GLN A 161 -0.75 -19.15 8.86
C GLN A 161 -2.21 -19.66 8.92
N PHE A 162 -2.58 -20.50 9.90
CA PHE A 162 -4.00 -20.83 10.12
C PHE A 162 -4.85 -19.59 10.42
N GLY A 163 -4.25 -18.49 10.91
CA GLY A 163 -4.93 -17.21 11.08
C GLY A 163 -5.49 -16.66 9.76
N ILE A 164 -4.80 -16.88 8.63
CA ILE A 164 -5.30 -16.48 7.30
C ILE A 164 -6.55 -17.28 6.96
N PHE A 165 -6.49 -18.61 7.05
CA PHE A 165 -7.64 -19.47 6.74
C PHE A 165 -8.82 -19.21 7.68
N GLY A 166 -8.57 -18.97 8.97
CA GLY A 166 -9.61 -18.58 9.93
C GLY A 166 -10.31 -17.29 9.53
N THR A 167 -9.54 -16.26 9.14
CA THR A 167 -10.08 -14.98 8.66
C THR A 167 -10.86 -15.15 7.36
N LEU A 168 -10.37 -15.97 6.41
CA LEU A 168 -11.08 -16.27 5.15
C LEU A 168 -12.45 -16.88 5.41
N VAL A 169 -12.49 -17.95 6.21
CA VAL A 169 -13.75 -18.64 6.56
C VAL A 169 -14.67 -17.69 7.31
N GLY A 170 -14.14 -16.89 8.24
CA GLY A 170 -14.91 -15.90 8.98
C GLY A 170 -15.52 -14.82 8.09
N ALA A 171 -14.74 -14.22 7.19
CA ALA A 171 -15.20 -13.18 6.27
C ALA A 171 -16.26 -13.71 5.30
N TYR A 172 -16.04 -14.89 4.72
CA TYR A 172 -16.99 -15.51 3.82
C TYR A 172 -18.27 -15.95 4.55
N ALA A 173 -18.14 -16.53 5.75
CA ALA A 173 -19.29 -16.89 6.57
C ALA A 173 -20.11 -15.67 6.99
N LEU A 174 -19.47 -14.56 7.36
CA LEU A 174 -20.17 -13.30 7.65
C LEU A 174 -21.01 -12.83 6.47
N SER A 175 -20.49 -12.97 5.26
CA SER A 175 -21.23 -12.62 4.04
C SER A 175 -22.40 -13.57 3.75
N GLN A 176 -22.28 -14.86 4.08
CA GLN A 176 -23.37 -15.82 3.88
C GLN A 176 -24.46 -15.72 4.96
N TYR A 177 -24.09 -15.43 6.20
CA TYR A 177 -25.01 -15.43 7.35
C TYR A 177 -25.59 -14.05 7.70
N THR A 178 -25.02 -12.96 7.17
CA THR A 178 -25.47 -11.60 7.48
C THR A 178 -25.87 -10.88 6.20
N THR A 179 -27.04 -10.24 6.18
CA THR A 179 -27.47 -9.39 5.05
C THR A 179 -26.79 -8.01 5.02
N ILE A 180 -25.91 -7.73 6.00
CA ILE A 180 -25.23 -6.44 6.19
C ILE A 180 -23.91 -6.37 5.43
N PHE A 181 -23.22 -7.50 5.27
CA PHE A 181 -21.93 -7.58 4.61
C PHE A 181 -22.05 -8.49 3.39
N ASP A 182 -21.61 -8.01 2.23
CA ASP A 182 -21.58 -8.77 1.00
C ASP A 182 -20.14 -8.78 0.47
N PHE A 183 -19.41 -9.86 0.77
CA PHE A 183 -18.03 -10.01 0.35
C PHE A 183 -17.94 -11.14 -0.66
N THR A 184 -17.36 -10.83 -1.82
CA THR A 184 -16.98 -11.86 -2.77
C THR A 184 -15.91 -12.77 -2.17
N LEU A 185 -15.71 -13.95 -2.75
CA LEU A 185 -14.62 -14.84 -2.34
C LEU A 185 -13.25 -14.18 -2.52
N GLN A 186 -13.08 -13.36 -3.56
CA GLN A 186 -11.85 -12.62 -3.84
C GLN A 186 -11.57 -11.55 -2.78
N GLN A 187 -12.59 -10.78 -2.40
CA GLN A 187 -12.50 -9.80 -1.31
C GLN A 187 -12.23 -10.47 0.03
N SER A 188 -12.91 -11.60 0.31
CA SER A 188 -12.67 -12.39 1.52
C SER A 188 -11.24 -12.93 1.56
N ALA A 189 -10.70 -13.37 0.42
CA ALA A 189 -9.31 -13.79 0.29
C ALA A 189 -8.33 -12.64 0.53
N ALA A 190 -8.59 -11.45 -0.02
CA ALA A 190 -7.76 -10.27 0.25
C ALA A 190 -7.76 -9.88 1.74
N ILE A 191 -8.93 -9.85 2.39
CA ILE A 191 -9.07 -9.57 3.83
C ILE A 191 -8.35 -10.64 4.66
N SER A 192 -8.37 -11.90 4.22
CA SER A 192 -7.80 -13.01 4.98
C SER A 192 -6.29 -12.89 5.24
N ILE A 193 -5.56 -12.25 4.32
CA ILE A 193 -4.11 -12.10 4.43
C ILE A 193 -3.68 -11.28 5.64
N ILE A 194 -4.57 -10.41 6.17
CA ILE A 194 -4.36 -9.68 7.43
C ILE A 194 -4.00 -10.64 8.57
N GLY A 195 -4.59 -11.85 8.57
CA GLY A 195 -4.32 -12.89 9.56
C GLY A 195 -2.88 -13.42 9.56
N GLY A 196 -2.10 -13.16 8.51
CA GLY A 196 -0.68 -13.48 8.41
C GLY A 196 0.23 -12.45 9.10
N ALA A 197 -0.33 -11.30 9.53
CA ALA A 197 0.39 -10.20 10.16
C ALA A 197 1.59 -9.68 9.35
N ASP A 198 1.45 -9.65 8.03
CA ASP A 198 2.47 -9.21 7.08
C ASP A 198 1.92 -8.12 6.15
N GLY A 199 2.12 -6.86 6.56
CA GLY A 199 1.58 -5.68 5.87
C GLY A 199 1.94 -5.60 4.38
N PRO A 200 3.21 -5.75 3.99
CA PRO A 200 3.60 -5.76 2.58
C PRO A 200 2.92 -6.87 1.75
N THR A 201 2.75 -8.09 2.28
CA THR A 201 2.01 -9.15 1.58
C THR A 201 0.53 -8.80 1.46
N SER A 202 -0.09 -8.27 2.53
CA SER A 202 -1.49 -7.82 2.50
C SER A 202 -1.72 -6.78 1.41
N ILE A 203 -0.82 -5.80 1.26
CA ILE A 203 -0.92 -4.78 0.20
C ILE A 203 -0.81 -5.41 -1.19
N PHE A 204 0.17 -6.29 -1.40
CA PHE A 204 0.38 -6.93 -2.70
C PHE A 204 -0.81 -7.80 -3.15
N ILE A 205 -1.37 -8.57 -2.21
CA ILE A 205 -2.53 -9.42 -2.52
C ILE A 205 -3.80 -8.58 -2.66
N ALA A 206 -4.02 -7.58 -1.81
CA ALA A 206 -5.16 -6.69 -1.93
C ALA A 206 -5.14 -5.90 -3.25
N SER A 207 -3.99 -5.40 -3.70
CA SER A 207 -3.88 -4.68 -4.98
C SER A 207 -4.15 -5.58 -6.19
N THR A 208 -4.04 -6.90 -6.04
CA THR A 208 -4.27 -7.87 -7.11
C THR A 208 -5.69 -8.44 -7.08
N LEU A 209 -6.24 -8.71 -5.88
CA LEU A 209 -7.53 -9.40 -5.70
C LEU A 209 -8.71 -8.47 -5.41
N ALA A 210 -8.49 -7.36 -4.69
CA ALA A 210 -9.55 -6.42 -4.29
C ALA A 210 -8.98 -4.99 -4.14
N PRO A 211 -8.61 -4.32 -5.25
CA PRO A 211 -8.00 -2.99 -5.22
C PRO A 211 -8.85 -1.95 -4.49
N GLU A 212 -10.18 -2.09 -4.53
CA GLU A 212 -11.14 -1.22 -3.87
C GLU A 212 -11.12 -1.32 -2.33
N LEU A 213 -10.60 -2.43 -1.78
CA LEU A 213 -10.45 -2.65 -0.34
C LEU A 213 -9.03 -2.36 0.17
N LEU A 214 -8.10 -1.99 -0.72
CA LEU A 214 -6.68 -1.84 -0.40
C LEU A 214 -6.44 -0.92 0.80
N GLY A 215 -7.03 0.28 0.79
CA GLY A 215 -6.84 1.26 1.86
C GLY A 215 -7.29 0.73 3.23
N ALA A 216 -8.47 0.09 3.27
CA ALA A 216 -8.99 -0.49 4.51
C ALA A 216 -8.13 -1.67 5.00
N ILE A 217 -7.71 -2.56 4.10
CA ILE A 217 -6.86 -3.72 4.42
C ILE A 217 -5.49 -3.26 4.92
N ALA A 218 -4.88 -2.27 4.29
CA ALA A 218 -3.57 -1.76 4.67
C ALA A 218 -3.60 -1.07 6.03
N VAL A 219 -4.57 -0.18 6.25
CA VAL A 219 -4.75 0.49 7.56
C VAL A 219 -5.00 -0.53 8.66
N ALA A 220 -5.86 -1.52 8.44
CA ALA A 220 -6.14 -2.59 9.39
C ALA A 220 -4.88 -3.45 9.68
N SER A 221 -4.13 -3.82 8.64
CA SER A 221 -2.92 -4.64 8.77
C SER A 221 -1.90 -3.98 9.71
N TYR A 222 -1.50 -2.73 9.45
CA TYR A 222 -0.51 -2.04 10.28
C TYR A 222 -1.04 -1.67 11.66
N SER A 223 -2.32 -1.30 11.76
CA SER A 223 -2.95 -1.01 13.06
C SER A 223 -2.98 -2.25 13.96
N TYR A 224 -3.33 -3.42 13.41
CA TYR A 224 -3.40 -4.66 14.18
C TYR A 224 -2.02 -5.23 14.51
N MET A 225 -1.02 -5.05 13.63
CA MET A 225 0.37 -5.38 13.95
C MET A 225 0.87 -4.59 15.18
N ALA A 226 0.56 -3.30 15.26
CA ALA A 226 0.89 -2.49 16.44
C ALA A 226 0.14 -2.93 17.72
N LEU A 227 -1.01 -3.60 17.59
CA LEU A 227 -1.78 -4.14 18.71
C LEU A 227 -1.31 -5.51 19.19
N VAL A 228 -0.34 -6.16 18.54
CA VAL A 228 0.20 -7.46 18.95
C VAL A 228 0.61 -7.48 20.44
N PRO A 229 1.30 -6.48 21.01
CA PRO A 229 1.64 -6.46 22.43
C PRO A 229 0.42 -6.41 23.38
N ILE A 230 -0.76 -6.01 22.87
CA ILE A 230 -2.01 -5.96 23.64
C ILE A 230 -2.80 -7.25 23.46
N ILE A 231 -2.88 -7.78 22.23
CA ILE A 231 -3.69 -8.95 21.87
C ILE A 231 -2.98 -10.26 22.27
N GLN A 232 -1.67 -10.37 22.03
CA GLN A 232 -0.92 -11.61 22.20
C GLN A 232 -0.81 -12.05 23.69
N PRO A 233 -0.48 -11.18 24.67
CA PRO A 233 -0.29 -11.65 26.04
C PRO A 233 -1.54 -12.23 26.71
N PRO A 234 -2.76 -11.67 26.54
CA PRO A 234 -3.99 -12.30 27.02
C PRO A 234 -4.23 -13.71 26.46
N ILE A 235 -3.99 -13.91 25.16
CA ILE A 235 -4.14 -15.22 24.51
C ILE A 235 -3.14 -16.22 25.09
N MET A 236 -1.87 -15.80 25.25
CA MET A 236 -0.85 -16.62 25.89
C MET A 236 -1.26 -16.98 27.32
N ARG A 237 -1.85 -16.03 28.06
CA ARG A 237 -2.34 -16.25 29.43
C ARG A 237 -3.48 -17.27 29.50
N ALA A 238 -4.36 -17.26 28.51
CA ALA A 238 -5.53 -18.14 28.42
C ALA A 238 -5.20 -19.58 27.98
N LEU A 239 -4.26 -19.74 27.03
CA LEU A 239 -4.01 -21.04 26.38
C LEU A 239 -2.81 -21.82 26.94
N THR A 240 -1.81 -21.16 27.51
CA THR A 240 -0.59 -21.85 27.99
C THR A 240 -0.60 -22.00 29.51
N THR A 241 0.00 -23.07 30.03
CA THR A 241 0.11 -23.31 31.47
C THR A 241 1.35 -22.66 32.09
N PRO A 242 1.39 -22.40 33.41
CA PRO A 242 2.58 -21.88 34.07
C PRO A 242 3.81 -22.79 33.96
N GLU A 243 3.61 -24.11 33.85
CA GLU A 243 4.70 -25.07 33.71
C GLU A 243 5.32 -25.04 32.31
N GLU A 244 4.51 -24.92 31.25
CA GLU A 244 5.00 -24.74 29.87
C GLU A 244 5.82 -23.45 29.71
N ARG A 245 5.38 -22.35 30.35
CA ARG A 245 6.08 -21.06 30.30
C ARG A 245 7.46 -21.06 30.96
N LYS A 246 7.75 -22.03 31.85
CA LYS A 246 9.03 -22.17 32.56
C LYS A 246 10.00 -23.11 31.85
N ILE A 247 9.62 -23.72 30.72
CA ILE A 247 10.50 -24.60 29.95
C ILE A 247 11.76 -23.84 29.54
N ARG A 248 12.93 -24.38 29.90
CA ARG A 248 14.23 -23.80 29.52
C ARG A 248 14.54 -24.12 28.06
N MET A 249 14.61 -23.09 27.23
CA MET A 249 15.06 -23.21 25.86
C MET A 249 16.56 -23.56 25.83
N ARG A 250 16.92 -24.61 25.08
CA ARG A 250 18.32 -25.00 24.89
C ARG A 250 19.05 -23.93 24.07
N THR A 251 20.35 -23.79 24.29
CA THR A 251 21.18 -22.93 23.45
C THR A 251 21.13 -23.41 22.00
N LEU A 252 20.93 -22.45 21.08
CA LEU A 252 20.90 -22.70 19.65
C LEU A 252 22.24 -23.27 19.17
N ARG A 253 22.21 -24.17 18.17
CA ARG A 253 23.44 -24.67 17.54
C ARG A 253 24.15 -23.53 16.81
N HIS A 254 25.47 -23.66 16.64
CA HIS A 254 26.21 -22.77 15.76
C HIS A 254 25.82 -23.02 14.31
N VAL A 255 25.45 -21.95 13.59
CA VAL A 255 25.09 -21.99 12.17
C VAL A 255 26.25 -21.43 11.36
N THR A 256 26.71 -22.20 10.38
CA THR A 256 27.85 -21.80 9.55
C THR A 256 27.45 -20.71 8.55
N LYS A 257 28.41 -19.88 8.13
CA LYS A 257 28.16 -18.86 7.08
C LYS A 257 27.66 -19.48 5.77
N LEU A 258 28.20 -20.64 5.40
CA LEU A 258 27.79 -21.35 4.18
C LEU A 258 26.33 -21.79 4.25
N GLU A 259 25.89 -22.27 5.42
CA GLU A 259 24.49 -22.65 5.63
C GLU A 259 23.54 -21.45 5.49
N LYS A 260 23.89 -20.30 6.07
CA LYS A 260 23.10 -19.07 5.90
C LYS A 260 23.07 -18.60 4.45
N LEU A 261 24.18 -18.70 3.74
CA LEU A 261 24.30 -18.29 2.35
C LEU A 261 23.48 -19.16 1.39
N LEU A 262 23.49 -20.48 1.58
CA LEU A 262 22.75 -21.41 0.72
C LEU A 262 21.25 -21.46 1.02
N PHE A 263 20.84 -21.12 2.24
CA PHE A 263 19.45 -21.16 2.66
C PHE A 263 18.48 -20.37 1.75
N PRO A 264 18.69 -19.07 1.44
CA PRO A 264 17.77 -18.32 0.59
C PRO A 264 17.69 -18.89 -0.83
N ILE A 265 18.80 -19.43 -1.38
CA ILE A 265 18.79 -20.11 -2.69
C ILE A 265 17.96 -21.38 -2.63
N LEU A 266 18.12 -22.20 -1.58
CA LEU A 266 17.37 -23.44 -1.41
C LEU A 266 15.87 -23.15 -1.30
N VAL A 267 15.48 -22.16 -0.49
CA VAL A 267 14.08 -21.73 -0.34
C VAL A 267 13.53 -21.24 -1.68
N LEU A 268 14.28 -20.42 -2.42
CA LEU A 268 13.86 -19.94 -3.73
C LEU A 268 13.65 -21.09 -4.73
N MET A 269 14.60 -22.03 -4.81
CA MET A 269 14.48 -23.20 -5.69
C MET A 269 13.27 -24.04 -5.31
N LEU A 270 13.01 -24.24 -4.01
CA LEU A 270 11.84 -24.96 -3.53
C LEU A 270 10.53 -24.29 -3.96
N ILE A 271 10.45 -22.95 -3.84
CA ILE A 271 9.28 -22.18 -4.27
C ILE A 271 9.08 -22.24 -5.78
N ILE A 272 10.15 -22.13 -6.58
CA ILE A 272 10.08 -22.25 -8.04
C ILE A 272 9.47 -23.60 -8.46
N PHE A 273 9.81 -24.69 -7.77
CA PHE A 273 9.30 -26.02 -8.09
C PHE A 273 7.92 -26.33 -7.51
N ILE A 274 7.58 -25.82 -6.32
CA ILE A 274 6.33 -26.17 -5.63
C ILE A 274 5.22 -25.15 -5.86
N LEU A 275 5.52 -23.84 -5.78
CA LEU A 275 4.53 -22.77 -5.83
C LEU A 275 5.08 -21.54 -6.57
N PRO A 276 5.15 -21.58 -7.92
CA PRO A 276 5.77 -20.52 -8.71
C PRO A 276 5.07 -19.16 -8.58
N ASP A 277 3.77 -19.13 -8.25
CA ASP A 277 3.03 -17.88 -8.05
C ASP A 277 3.56 -17.03 -6.89
N ALA A 278 4.20 -17.66 -5.89
CA ALA A 278 4.84 -16.96 -4.77
C ALA A 278 6.28 -16.50 -5.09
N ALA A 279 6.83 -16.88 -6.26
CA ALA A 279 8.21 -16.61 -6.62
C ALA A 279 8.57 -15.11 -6.66
N PRO A 280 7.70 -14.17 -7.11
CA PRO A 280 8.04 -12.75 -7.08
C PRO A 280 8.34 -12.24 -5.66
N LEU A 281 7.46 -12.54 -4.70
CA LEU A 281 7.59 -12.10 -3.30
C LEU A 281 8.78 -12.78 -2.62
N VAL A 282 8.83 -14.12 -2.67
CA VAL A 282 9.90 -14.88 -2.01
C VAL A 282 11.25 -14.64 -2.69
N GLY A 283 11.27 -14.43 -4.01
CA GLY A 283 12.47 -14.12 -4.76
C GLY A 283 13.05 -12.76 -4.40
N ALA A 284 12.23 -11.71 -4.30
CA ALA A 284 12.68 -10.39 -3.85
C ALA A 284 13.23 -10.46 -2.41
N PHE A 285 12.53 -11.17 -1.52
CA PHE A 285 12.97 -11.39 -0.15
C PHE A 285 14.30 -12.20 -0.08
N ALA A 286 14.40 -13.30 -0.83
CA ALA A 286 15.59 -14.15 -0.88
C ALA A 286 16.80 -13.40 -1.46
N LEU A 287 16.59 -12.53 -2.45
CA LEU A 287 17.64 -11.67 -3.00
C LEU A 287 18.21 -10.72 -1.92
N GLY A 288 17.34 -10.05 -1.17
CA GLY A 288 17.76 -9.18 -0.07
C GLY A 288 18.56 -9.95 0.98
N ASN A 289 18.07 -11.13 1.37
CA ASN A 289 18.77 -11.96 2.34
C ASN A 289 20.13 -12.47 1.82
N PHE A 290 20.19 -12.86 0.54
CA PHE A 290 21.42 -13.30 -0.08
C PHE A 290 22.47 -12.18 -0.09
N PHE A 291 22.08 -10.94 -0.41
CA PHE A 291 23.01 -9.80 -0.41
C PHE A 291 23.60 -9.56 0.98
N LYS A 292 22.78 -9.66 2.03
CA LYS A 292 23.22 -9.60 3.42
C LYS A 292 24.23 -10.70 3.76
N GLU A 293 23.93 -11.95 3.44
CA GLU A 293 24.74 -13.10 3.87
C GLU A 293 26.02 -13.30 3.04
N THR A 294 26.08 -12.77 1.81
CA THR A 294 27.29 -12.85 0.96
C THR A 294 28.46 -12.02 1.48
N GLY A 295 28.20 -10.86 2.10
CA GLY A 295 29.24 -9.96 2.61
C GLY A 295 30.16 -9.33 1.55
N VAL A 296 29.85 -9.48 0.25
CA VAL A 296 30.63 -8.88 -0.85
C VAL A 296 29.96 -7.64 -1.43
N VAL A 297 28.66 -7.45 -1.15
CA VAL A 297 27.84 -6.33 -1.61
C VAL A 297 27.30 -5.51 -0.44
N ASP A 298 28.14 -5.25 0.56
CA ASP A 298 27.76 -4.53 1.80
C ASP A 298 27.08 -3.19 1.49
N ARG A 299 27.59 -2.42 0.53
CA ARG A 299 26.97 -1.14 0.11
C ARG A 299 25.56 -1.32 -0.46
N LEU A 300 25.30 -2.41 -1.19
CA LEU A 300 23.97 -2.68 -1.73
C LEU A 300 23.03 -3.14 -0.61
N SER A 301 23.47 -4.08 0.23
CA SER A 301 22.70 -4.54 1.39
C SER A 301 22.33 -3.36 2.31
N ASP A 302 23.29 -2.47 2.59
CA ASP A 302 23.09 -1.27 3.41
C ASP A 302 22.10 -0.29 2.78
N THR A 303 22.20 -0.07 1.46
CA THR A 303 21.24 0.75 0.73
C THR A 303 19.84 0.15 0.78
N MET A 304 19.71 -1.18 0.65
CA MET A 304 18.43 -1.89 0.65
C MET A 304 17.72 -1.84 2.00
N GLN A 305 18.46 -2.07 3.10
CA GLN A 305 17.91 -2.07 4.47
C GLN A 305 17.64 -0.65 5.02
N HIS A 306 18.19 0.40 4.41
CA HIS A 306 18.04 1.77 4.87
C HIS A 306 17.42 2.69 3.81
N ALA A 307 18.24 3.24 2.91
CA ALA A 307 17.81 4.32 2.03
C ALA A 307 16.67 3.89 1.08
N LEU A 308 16.81 2.74 0.44
CA LEU A 308 15.82 2.24 -0.52
C LEU A 308 14.49 1.93 0.16
N ILE A 309 14.50 1.14 1.24
CA ILE A 309 13.26 0.79 1.95
C ILE A 309 12.57 2.04 2.50
N ASN A 310 13.31 3.03 3.01
CA ASN A 310 12.74 4.29 3.50
C ASN A 310 12.07 5.10 2.38
N ILE A 311 12.70 5.21 1.21
CA ILE A 311 12.11 5.91 0.05
C ILE A 311 10.84 5.20 -0.42
N VAL A 312 10.90 3.88 -0.59
CA VAL A 312 9.76 3.09 -1.05
C VAL A 312 8.63 3.11 -0.03
N THR A 313 8.93 3.10 1.26
CA THR A 313 7.95 3.19 2.36
C THR A 313 7.16 4.51 2.29
N ILE A 314 7.82 5.63 1.98
CA ILE A 314 7.14 6.92 1.81
C ILE A 314 6.19 6.87 0.61
N PHE A 315 6.64 6.36 -0.53
CA PHE A 315 5.79 6.27 -1.73
C PHE A 315 4.65 5.30 -1.58
N LEU A 316 4.90 4.12 -1.01
CA LEU A 316 3.90 3.11 -0.73
C LEU A 316 2.85 3.67 0.24
N GLY A 317 3.28 4.31 1.33
CA GLY A 317 2.35 4.87 2.29
C GLY A 317 1.51 6.02 1.73
N LEU A 318 2.03 6.85 0.83
CA LEU A 318 1.24 7.89 0.17
C LEU A 318 0.24 7.33 -0.86
N ALA A 319 0.56 6.20 -1.50
CA ALA A 319 -0.29 5.60 -2.53
C ALA A 319 -1.38 4.66 -2.00
N VAL A 320 -1.26 4.20 -0.74
CA VAL A 320 -2.30 3.45 -0.01
C VAL A 320 -3.42 4.39 0.44
#